data_AF-A0A285TJH8-F1
#
_entry.id   AF-A0A285TJH8-F1
#
_cell.length_a   1.000
_cell.length_b   1.000
_cell.length_c   1.000
_cell.angle_alpha   90.00
_cell.angle_beta   90.00
_cell.angle_gamma   90.00
#
_symmetry.space_group_name_H-M   'P 1'
#
loop_
_entity.id
_entity.type
_entity.pdbx_description
1 polymer ?
#
loop_
_entity_poly.entity_id
_entity_poly.type
_entity_poly.pdbx_seq_one_letter_code
_entity_poly.pdbx_strand_id
1 'polypeptide(L)'
;MEWENQLIQELQWSNKISNKASKELVAQEIAGLAKDGDVIGAGSGSTVYLTLFALAQRVKQESLHIEIIPASAEISMTCIQLGLPQTTLWNKRPDWTFDGADEVDPHNNLIKGRGGAMFKEKLLIKSSGKTYIIVDESKLVSKLGSKYPIPVEVFPHALSHVENEIRLLGASKISLRLAEGKDGPVFTESGNFILDIHLSNIVPDLEQKLKAITGVIESGLFIGYDITVLMANR
;
A
#
# COMPACT_ATOMS: atom_id res chain seq x y z
N MET A 1 16.92 -19.30 -24.15
CA MET A 1 17.12 -20.20 -22.99
C MET A 1 16.21 -19.66 -21.91
N GLU A 2 15.11 -20.36 -21.61
CA GLU A 2 14.22 -19.98 -20.52
C GLU A 2 14.83 -20.45 -19.20
N TRP A 3 14.70 -19.63 -18.15
CA TRP A 3 15.18 -19.95 -16.82
C TRP A 3 14.11 -20.75 -16.09
N GLU A 4 14.49 -21.78 -15.36
CA GLU A 4 13.58 -22.51 -14.49
C GLU A 4 13.26 -21.66 -13.24
N ASN A 5 12.09 -21.04 -13.23
CA ASN A 5 11.69 -20.04 -12.21
C ASN A 5 11.00 -20.67 -10.98
N GLN A 6 11.53 -21.78 -10.47
CA GLN A 6 10.91 -22.51 -9.36
C GLN A 6 10.68 -21.64 -8.11
N LEU A 7 11.66 -20.79 -7.76
CA LEU A 7 11.56 -19.88 -6.60
C LEU A 7 10.39 -18.89 -6.68
N ILE A 8 10.03 -18.45 -7.90
CA ILE A 8 8.90 -17.54 -8.10
C ILE A 8 7.58 -18.33 -8.12
N GLN A 9 7.57 -19.51 -8.74
CA GLN A 9 6.38 -20.36 -8.81
C GLN A 9 5.92 -20.84 -7.43
N GLU A 10 6.87 -21.15 -6.55
CA GLU A 10 6.62 -21.63 -5.18
C GLU A 10 6.50 -20.49 -4.16
N LEU A 11 6.60 -19.22 -4.58
CA LEU A 11 6.51 -18.09 -3.67
C LEU A 11 5.16 -18.10 -2.93
N GLN A 12 5.22 -17.95 -1.61
CA GLN A 12 4.04 -17.84 -0.77
C GLN A 12 4.12 -16.61 0.11
N TRP A 13 2.95 -16.07 0.43
CA TRP A 13 2.81 -15.02 1.41
C TRP A 13 3.43 -15.46 2.75
N SER A 14 4.35 -14.66 3.29
CA SER A 14 5.24 -15.06 4.39
C SER A 14 4.56 -15.29 5.73
N ASN A 15 3.40 -14.67 5.95
CA ASN A 15 2.71 -14.66 7.25
C ASN A 15 1.29 -15.23 7.18
N LYS A 16 0.67 -15.49 8.34
CA LYS A 16 -0.77 -15.82 8.34
C LYS A 16 -1.59 -14.60 7.87
N ILE A 17 -2.40 -14.75 6.82
CA ILE A 17 -3.33 -13.71 6.39
C ILE A 17 -4.53 -13.68 7.36
N SER A 18 -4.66 -12.60 8.13
CA SER A 18 -5.84 -12.36 8.98
C SER A 18 -7.06 -12.01 8.14
N ASN A 19 -8.25 -12.36 8.64
CA ASN A 19 -9.55 -12.07 8.00
C ASN A 19 -9.62 -12.51 6.53
N LYS A 20 -8.97 -13.64 6.20
CA LYS A 20 -8.75 -14.12 4.83
C LYS A 20 -10.06 -14.21 4.03
N ALA A 21 -11.11 -14.82 4.58
CA ALA A 21 -12.40 -14.96 3.89
C ALA A 21 -13.01 -13.61 3.46
N SER A 22 -13.03 -12.61 4.36
CA SER A 22 -13.51 -11.26 4.04
C SER A 22 -12.64 -10.57 2.99
N LYS A 23 -11.32 -10.77 3.06
CA LYS A 23 -10.39 -10.24 2.05
C LYS A 23 -10.56 -10.89 0.68
N GLU A 24 -10.86 -12.18 0.64
CA GLU A 24 -11.15 -12.91 -0.61
C GLU A 24 -12.45 -12.44 -1.27
N LEU A 25 -13.48 -12.13 -0.48
CA LEU A 25 -14.74 -11.58 -1.01
C LEU A 25 -14.54 -10.21 -1.68
N VAL A 26 -13.89 -9.26 -1.00
CA VAL A 26 -13.63 -7.94 -1.59
C VAL A 26 -12.62 -8.02 -2.74
N ALA A 27 -11.70 -8.98 -2.71
CA ALA A 27 -10.78 -9.28 -3.81
C ALA A 27 -11.53 -9.73 -5.07
N GLN A 28 -12.56 -10.58 -4.93
CA GLN A 28 -13.40 -10.99 -6.05
C GLN A 28 -14.22 -9.82 -6.62
N GLU A 29 -14.77 -8.98 -5.75
CA GLU A 29 -15.53 -7.80 -6.15
C GLU A 29 -14.66 -6.83 -6.97
N ILE A 30 -13.47 -6.49 -6.48
CA ILE A 30 -12.53 -5.65 -7.23
C ILE A 30 -12.06 -6.32 -8.51
N ALA A 31 -11.71 -7.60 -8.44
CA ALA A 31 -11.27 -8.32 -9.62
C ALA A 31 -12.34 -8.25 -10.70
N GLY A 32 -13.64 -8.31 -10.35
CA GLY A 32 -14.80 -8.20 -11.24
C GLY A 32 -14.93 -6.85 -11.99
N LEU A 33 -14.26 -5.79 -11.54
CA LEU A 33 -14.26 -4.49 -12.23
C LEU A 33 -13.35 -4.46 -13.45
N ALA A 34 -12.36 -5.36 -13.52
CA ALA A 34 -11.39 -5.39 -14.61
C ALA A 34 -12.05 -5.64 -15.97
N LYS A 35 -11.61 -4.89 -16.97
CA LYS A 35 -12.02 -4.97 -18.36
C LYS A 35 -10.82 -5.26 -19.26
N ASP A 36 -11.11 -5.76 -20.45
CA ASP A 36 -10.08 -5.96 -21.48
C ASP A 36 -9.43 -4.61 -21.85
N GLY A 37 -8.11 -4.58 -21.88
CA GLY A 37 -7.29 -3.40 -22.13
C GLY A 37 -6.92 -2.58 -20.90
N ASP A 38 -7.43 -2.88 -19.71
CA ASP A 38 -7.16 -2.08 -18.50
C ASP A 38 -5.68 -2.10 -18.11
N VAL A 39 -5.16 -0.93 -17.73
CA VAL A 39 -3.92 -0.78 -16.96
C VAL A 39 -4.28 -0.55 -15.51
N ILE A 40 -3.88 -1.46 -14.62
CA ILE A 40 -4.32 -1.49 -13.23
C ILE A 40 -3.14 -1.25 -12.31
N GLY A 41 -3.23 -0.24 -11.45
CA GLY A 41 -2.29 -0.09 -10.35
C GLY A 41 -2.64 -1.05 -9.22
N ALA A 42 -1.68 -1.86 -8.81
CA ALA A 42 -1.81 -2.76 -7.67
C ALA A 42 -0.97 -2.23 -6.52
N GLY A 43 -1.64 -1.93 -5.41
CA GLY A 43 -1.03 -1.47 -4.15
C GLY A 43 -0.11 -2.48 -3.50
N SER A 44 -0.17 -2.63 -2.17
CA SER A 44 0.61 -3.66 -1.46
C SER A 44 -0.14 -4.28 -0.28
N GLY A 45 0.38 -5.41 0.22
CA GLY A 45 -0.19 -6.12 1.35
C GLY A 45 -1.09 -7.30 0.97
N SER A 46 -1.52 -8.04 2.00
CA SER A 46 -2.18 -9.34 1.84
C SER A 46 -3.49 -9.31 1.05
N THR A 47 -4.24 -8.20 1.14
CA THR A 47 -5.53 -8.08 0.43
C THR A 47 -5.28 -7.86 -1.07
N VAL A 48 -4.26 -7.06 -1.41
CA VAL A 48 -3.81 -6.86 -2.80
C VAL A 48 -3.28 -8.17 -3.37
N TYR A 49 -2.45 -8.89 -2.62
CA TYR A 49 -1.98 -10.23 -2.98
C TYR A 49 -3.14 -11.16 -3.36
N LEU A 50 -4.17 -11.29 -2.51
CA LEU A 50 -5.35 -12.13 -2.81
C LEU A 50 -6.13 -11.65 -4.05
N THR A 51 -6.20 -10.35 -4.27
CA THR A 51 -6.86 -9.76 -5.45
C THR A 51 -6.16 -10.13 -6.75
N LEU A 52 -4.83 -10.26 -6.75
CA LEU A 52 -4.10 -10.69 -7.94
C LEU A 52 -4.43 -12.13 -8.33
N PHE A 53 -4.67 -13.04 -7.36
CA PHE A 53 -5.14 -14.40 -7.69
C PHE A 53 -6.51 -14.37 -8.36
N ALA A 54 -7.44 -13.55 -7.86
CA ALA A 54 -8.76 -13.38 -8.45
C ALA A 54 -8.67 -12.77 -9.87
N LEU A 55 -7.81 -11.77 -10.08
CA LEU A 55 -7.55 -11.19 -11.39
C LEU A 55 -6.94 -12.21 -12.36
N ALA A 56 -5.93 -12.97 -11.94
CA ALA A 56 -5.29 -13.98 -12.77
C ALA A 56 -6.27 -15.09 -13.19
N GLN A 57 -7.17 -15.48 -12.29
CA GLN A 57 -8.24 -16.41 -12.61
C GLN A 57 -9.16 -15.84 -13.72
N ARG A 58 -9.61 -14.59 -13.59
CA ARG A 58 -10.44 -13.93 -14.61
C ARG A 58 -9.73 -13.79 -15.94
N VAL A 59 -8.48 -13.30 -15.93
CA VAL A 59 -7.63 -13.18 -17.13
C VAL A 59 -7.60 -14.51 -17.90
N LYS A 60 -7.39 -15.63 -17.20
CA LYS A 60 -7.38 -16.95 -17.82
C LYS A 60 -8.75 -17.39 -18.33
N GLN A 61 -9.80 -17.20 -17.54
CA GLN A 61 -11.15 -17.70 -17.87
C GLN A 61 -11.83 -16.90 -18.98
N GLU A 62 -11.61 -15.58 -18.99
CA GLU A 62 -12.28 -14.63 -19.88
C GLU A 62 -11.35 -14.15 -21.01
N SER A 63 -10.08 -14.57 -21.02
CA SER A 63 -9.06 -14.12 -21.99
C SER A 63 -8.88 -12.59 -22.02
N LEU A 64 -8.93 -11.96 -20.84
CA LEU A 64 -8.72 -10.51 -20.69
C LEU A 64 -7.23 -10.16 -20.85
N HIS A 65 -6.95 -9.07 -21.55
CA HIS A 65 -5.63 -8.49 -21.68
C HIS A 65 -5.52 -7.29 -20.75
N ILE A 66 -4.82 -7.45 -19.63
CA ILE A 66 -4.57 -6.37 -18.66
C ILE A 66 -3.07 -6.23 -18.40
N GLU A 67 -2.64 -5.05 -17.96
CA GLU A 67 -1.29 -4.80 -17.47
C GLU A 67 -1.34 -4.27 -16.04
N ILE A 68 -0.45 -4.77 -15.18
CA ILE A 68 -0.36 -4.37 -13.77
C ILE A 68 0.83 -3.43 -13.55
N ILE A 69 0.62 -2.37 -12.77
CA ILE A 69 1.69 -1.53 -12.23
C ILE A 69 1.79 -1.80 -10.71
N PRO A 70 2.77 -2.58 -10.24
CA PRO A 70 2.88 -2.96 -8.84
C PRO A 70 3.51 -1.86 -7.96
N ALA A 71 3.02 -1.69 -6.74
CA ALA A 71 3.57 -0.73 -5.77
C ALA A 71 4.76 -1.28 -4.96
N SER A 72 5.05 -2.58 -5.04
CA SER A 72 6.16 -3.23 -4.33
C SER A 72 6.76 -4.40 -5.12
N ALA A 73 7.96 -4.79 -4.75
CA ALA A 73 8.65 -5.97 -5.28
C ALA A 73 7.88 -7.26 -4.98
N GLU A 74 7.29 -7.38 -3.79
CA GLU A 74 6.43 -8.52 -3.42
C GLU A 74 5.27 -8.69 -4.41
N ILE A 75 4.57 -7.60 -4.70
CA ILE A 75 3.44 -7.60 -5.62
C ILE A 75 3.91 -7.81 -7.08
N SER A 76 5.07 -7.26 -7.46
CA SER A 76 5.69 -7.54 -8.75
C SER A 76 6.01 -9.02 -8.93
N MET A 77 6.64 -9.66 -7.94
CA MET A 77 6.95 -11.10 -7.97
C MET A 77 5.68 -11.94 -8.04
N THR A 78 4.63 -11.54 -7.31
CA THR A 78 3.32 -12.20 -7.36
C THR A 78 2.70 -12.10 -8.76
N CYS A 79 2.82 -10.96 -9.44
CA CYS A 79 2.36 -10.81 -10.82
C CYS A 79 3.11 -11.76 -11.77
N ILE A 80 4.44 -11.89 -11.63
CA ILE A 80 5.25 -12.84 -12.41
C ILE A 80 4.78 -14.28 -12.15
N GLN A 81 4.60 -14.65 -10.88
CA GLN A 81 4.13 -15.97 -10.48
C GLN A 81 2.78 -16.33 -11.12
N LEU A 82 1.88 -15.36 -11.21
CA LEU A 82 0.53 -15.55 -11.74
C LEU A 82 0.43 -15.36 -13.26
N GLY A 83 1.53 -15.03 -13.94
CA GLY A 83 1.54 -14.74 -15.37
C GLY A 83 0.77 -13.47 -15.76
N LEU A 84 0.63 -12.51 -14.83
CA LEU A 84 0.03 -11.20 -15.09
C LEU A 84 1.07 -10.27 -15.73
N PRO A 85 0.83 -9.74 -16.96
CA PRO A 85 1.73 -8.79 -17.59
C PRO A 85 1.91 -7.53 -16.74
N GLN A 86 3.14 -7.02 -16.69
CA GLN A 86 3.49 -5.84 -15.92
C GLN A 86 3.92 -4.68 -16.81
N THR A 87 3.65 -3.47 -16.34
CA THR A 87 4.07 -2.22 -16.97
C THR A 87 4.53 -1.25 -15.89
N THR A 88 4.93 -0.04 -16.28
CA THR A 88 5.42 0.98 -15.34
C THR A 88 4.77 2.33 -15.60
N LEU A 89 4.81 3.22 -14.61
CA LEU A 89 4.37 4.61 -14.77
C LEU A 89 5.17 5.39 -15.81
N TRP A 90 6.36 4.92 -16.21
CA TRP A 90 7.10 5.50 -17.33
C TRP A 90 6.41 5.24 -18.67
N ASN A 91 5.68 4.12 -18.77
CA ASN A 91 5.08 3.66 -20.01
C ASN A 91 3.59 3.98 -20.09
N LYS A 92 2.86 3.80 -18.99
CA LYS A 92 1.39 3.92 -18.97
C LYS A 92 0.89 4.53 -17.66
N ARG A 93 -0.24 5.23 -17.76
CA ARG A 93 -1.04 5.67 -16.61
C ARG A 93 -2.04 4.58 -16.24
N PRO A 94 -2.28 4.28 -14.95
CA PRO A 94 -3.32 3.33 -14.57
C PRO A 94 -4.72 3.93 -14.79
N ASP A 95 -5.60 3.16 -15.43
CA ASP A 95 -7.03 3.47 -15.55
C ASP A 95 -7.68 3.51 -14.17
N TRP A 96 -7.32 2.54 -13.33
CA TRP A 96 -7.70 2.49 -11.93
C TRP A 96 -6.62 1.81 -11.07
N THR A 97 -6.62 2.09 -9.78
CA THR A 97 -5.77 1.45 -8.78
C THR A 97 -6.62 0.83 -7.68
N PHE A 98 -6.17 -0.30 -7.14
CA PHE A 98 -6.69 -0.84 -5.88
C PHE A 98 -5.57 -1.03 -4.86
N ASP A 99 -5.86 -0.75 -3.60
CA ASP A 99 -4.89 -0.89 -2.51
C ASP A 99 -5.58 -1.18 -1.17
N GLY A 100 -4.84 -1.69 -0.19
CA GLY A 100 -5.32 -1.86 1.19
C GLY A 100 -5.09 -0.61 2.05
N ALA A 101 -5.62 -0.65 3.28
CA ALA A 101 -5.30 0.32 4.32
C ALA A 101 -5.05 -0.32 5.69
N ASP A 102 -4.29 0.38 6.53
CA ASP A 102 -4.09 0.02 7.93
C ASP A 102 -5.22 0.56 8.82
N GLU A 103 -5.69 1.78 8.53
CA GLU A 103 -6.90 2.37 9.10
C GLU A 103 -7.68 3.16 8.04
N VAL A 104 -9.00 3.21 8.21
CA VAL A 104 -9.92 4.04 7.43
C VAL A 104 -10.86 4.76 8.39
N ASP A 105 -10.93 6.08 8.31
CA ASP A 105 -11.85 6.90 9.13
C ASP A 105 -13.20 7.14 8.42
N PRO A 106 -14.21 7.73 9.10
CA PRO A 106 -15.52 8.01 8.50
C PRO A 106 -15.52 9.03 7.36
N HIS A 107 -14.40 9.72 7.14
CA HIS A 107 -14.20 10.68 6.06
C HIS A 107 -13.39 10.07 4.90
N ASN A 108 -13.16 8.75 4.92
CA ASN A 108 -12.33 8.01 3.98
C ASN A 108 -10.86 8.49 3.94
N ASN A 109 -10.37 9.12 5.02
CA ASN A 109 -8.93 9.32 5.17
C ASN A 109 -8.29 8.02 5.64
N LEU A 110 -7.03 7.82 5.27
CA LEU A 110 -6.33 6.56 5.52
C LEU A 110 -5.06 6.74 6.34
N ILE A 111 -4.72 5.71 7.11
CA ILE A 111 -3.34 5.37 7.41
C ILE A 111 -2.95 4.14 6.58
N LYS A 112 -1.80 4.22 5.93
CA LYS A 112 -1.12 3.16 5.17
C LYS A 112 0.36 3.14 5.52
N GLY A 113 1.10 2.16 4.98
CA GLY A 113 2.55 2.10 5.10
C GLY A 113 3.06 1.13 6.17
N ARG A 114 2.21 0.30 6.78
CA ARG A 114 2.68 -0.81 7.63
C ARG A 114 3.68 -1.72 6.91
N GLY A 115 3.45 -1.98 5.62
CA GLY A 115 4.37 -2.75 4.77
C GLY A 115 5.61 -1.98 4.27
N GLY A 116 5.69 -0.67 4.53
CA GLY A 116 6.83 0.16 4.09
C GLY A 116 6.80 0.59 2.62
N ALA A 117 5.67 0.44 1.92
CA ALA A 117 5.50 0.80 0.51
C ALA A 117 4.76 2.14 0.27
N MET A 118 4.49 2.92 1.34
CA MET A 118 3.59 4.08 1.31
C MET A 118 3.88 5.10 0.19
N PHE A 119 5.16 5.31 -0.14
CA PHE A 119 5.55 6.24 -1.19
C PHE A 119 5.03 5.81 -2.57
N LYS A 120 5.29 4.56 -2.97
CA LYS A 120 4.83 4.03 -4.26
C LYS A 120 3.32 3.84 -4.29
N GLU A 121 2.72 3.40 -3.18
CA GLU A 121 1.27 3.31 -3.02
C GLU A 121 0.60 4.67 -3.29
N LYS A 122 1.11 5.74 -2.68
CA LYS A 122 0.62 7.11 -2.89
C LYS A 122 0.82 7.61 -4.31
N LEU A 123 1.96 7.28 -4.91
CA LEU A 123 2.23 7.61 -6.30
C LEU A 123 1.20 6.96 -7.25
N LEU A 124 0.84 5.69 -7.05
CA LEU A 124 -0.20 5.04 -7.84
C LEU A 124 -1.57 5.71 -7.64
N ILE A 125 -1.97 5.92 -6.38
CA ILE A 125 -3.25 6.59 -6.07
C ILE A 125 -3.32 7.97 -6.74
N LYS A 126 -2.26 8.78 -6.67
CA LYS A 126 -2.22 10.11 -7.31
C LYS A 126 -2.18 10.07 -8.84
N SER A 127 -1.67 8.99 -9.44
CA SER A 127 -1.53 8.88 -10.89
C SER A 127 -2.70 8.18 -11.56
N SER A 128 -3.61 7.56 -10.82
CA SER A 128 -4.75 6.81 -11.38
C SER A 128 -5.95 7.65 -11.79
N GLY A 129 -6.76 7.09 -12.69
CA GLY A 129 -8.08 7.64 -13.04
C GLY A 129 -9.13 7.42 -11.94
N LYS A 130 -9.11 6.25 -11.29
CA LYS A 130 -9.94 5.91 -10.14
C LYS A 130 -9.14 5.15 -9.10
N THR A 131 -9.53 5.24 -7.83
CA THR A 131 -8.87 4.51 -6.75
C THR A 131 -9.88 3.80 -5.88
N TYR A 132 -9.60 2.53 -5.61
CA TYR A 132 -10.36 1.69 -4.71
C TYR A 132 -9.50 1.29 -3.51
N ILE A 133 -10.03 1.47 -2.30
CA ILE A 133 -9.40 1.00 -1.07
C ILE A 133 -10.17 -0.21 -0.57
N ILE A 134 -9.52 -1.36 -0.60
CA ILE A 134 -10.11 -2.65 -0.21
C ILE A 134 -9.71 -3.03 1.21
N VAL A 135 -10.69 -3.10 2.10
CA VAL A 135 -10.46 -3.38 3.51
C VAL A 135 -11.46 -4.36 4.09
N ASP A 136 -11.04 -5.05 5.14
CA ASP A 136 -11.95 -5.76 6.03
C ASP A 136 -12.40 -4.82 7.17
N GLU A 137 -13.54 -5.13 7.79
CA GLU A 137 -14.18 -4.29 8.82
C GLU A 137 -13.25 -3.89 9.98
N SER A 138 -12.24 -4.71 10.29
CA SER A 138 -11.29 -4.40 11.38
C SER A 138 -10.46 -3.13 11.16
N LYS A 139 -10.37 -2.69 9.90
CA LYS A 139 -9.64 -1.48 9.46
C LYS A 139 -10.41 -0.20 9.71
N LEU A 140 -11.72 -0.28 9.91
CA LEU A 140 -12.51 0.89 10.25
C LEU A 140 -12.15 1.38 11.66
N VAL A 141 -12.00 2.70 11.77
CA VAL A 141 -11.74 3.41 13.03
C VAL A 141 -12.61 4.65 13.11
N SER A 142 -12.95 5.08 14.32
CA SER A 142 -13.63 6.36 14.53
C SER A 142 -12.70 7.55 14.33
N LYS A 143 -11.40 7.36 14.54
CA LYS A 143 -10.35 8.37 14.40
C LYS A 143 -9.05 7.70 13.94
N LEU A 144 -8.38 8.31 12.95
CA LEU A 144 -7.04 7.88 12.54
C LEU A 144 -6.05 7.94 13.72
N GLY A 145 -5.08 7.04 13.70
CA GLY A 145 -4.02 6.91 14.70
C GLY A 145 -4.45 6.19 15.99
N SER A 146 -5.65 5.60 16.00
CA SER A 146 -6.23 5.00 17.22
C SER A 146 -5.74 3.57 17.48
N LYS A 147 -5.40 2.82 16.43
CA LYS A 147 -4.88 1.44 16.49
C LYS A 147 -3.44 1.34 15.96
N TYR A 148 -3.10 2.13 14.94
CA TYR A 148 -1.81 2.07 14.24
C TYR A 148 -1.07 3.42 14.26
N PRO A 149 0.28 3.42 14.34
CA PRO A 149 1.07 4.63 14.15
C PRO A 149 0.95 5.14 12.72
N ILE A 150 1.31 6.40 12.50
CA ILE A 150 1.56 6.96 11.16
C ILE A 150 3.00 6.60 10.77
N PRO A 151 3.22 5.84 9.69
CA PRO A 151 4.55 5.65 9.12
C PRO A 151 5.01 6.91 8.40
N VAL A 152 6.27 7.28 8.52
CA VAL A 152 6.91 8.38 7.78
C VAL A 152 8.21 7.86 7.18
N GLU A 153 8.29 7.86 5.86
CA GLU A 153 9.50 7.49 5.13
C GLU A 153 10.48 8.67 5.16
N VAL A 154 11.71 8.42 5.63
CA VAL A 154 12.71 9.48 5.88
C VAL A 154 14.05 9.13 5.27
N PHE A 155 14.69 10.13 4.66
CA PHE A 155 16.06 9.99 4.18
C PHE A 155 16.99 9.66 5.37
N PRO A 156 17.82 8.60 5.29
CA PRO A 156 18.56 8.10 6.45
C PRO A 156 19.41 9.14 7.17
N HIS A 157 20.10 10.02 6.44
CA HIS A 157 20.98 11.04 7.03
C HIS A 157 20.23 12.27 7.58
N ALA A 158 18.91 12.36 7.35
CA ALA A 158 18.07 13.42 7.89
C ALA A 158 17.35 12.99 9.19
N LEU A 159 17.57 11.76 9.68
CA LEU A 159 16.80 11.15 10.77
C LEU A 159 16.63 12.07 12.00
N SER A 160 17.73 12.60 12.53
CA SER A 160 17.68 13.46 13.72
C SER A 160 17.01 14.81 13.46
N HIS A 161 17.15 15.37 12.26
CA HIS A 161 16.46 16.60 11.90
C HIS A 161 14.95 16.36 11.81
N VAL A 162 14.53 15.35 11.06
CA VAL A 162 13.12 14.98 10.87
C VAL A 162 12.47 14.62 12.21
N GLU A 163 13.15 13.87 13.07
CA GLU A 163 12.64 13.55 14.41
C GLU A 163 12.31 14.81 15.21
N ASN A 164 13.18 15.82 15.21
CA ASN A 164 12.95 17.06 15.94
C ASN A 164 11.79 17.87 15.35
N GLU A 165 11.70 17.99 14.03
CA GLU A 165 10.57 18.67 13.37
C GLU A 165 9.24 17.98 13.67
N ILE A 166 9.20 16.65 13.66
CA ILE A 166 7.99 15.88 14.01
C ILE A 166 7.61 16.06 15.47
N ARG A 167 8.57 16.19 16.41
CA ARG A 167 8.27 16.56 17.80
C ARG A 167 7.61 17.92 17.90
N LEU A 168 8.06 18.91 17.12
CA LEU A 168 7.46 20.25 17.08
C LEU A 168 6.03 20.23 16.53
N LEU A 169 5.70 19.28 15.65
CA LEU A 169 4.33 19.03 15.19
C LEU A 169 3.43 18.34 16.25
N GLY A 170 3.95 18.04 17.44
CA GLY A 170 3.18 17.52 18.56
C GLY A 170 3.12 15.98 18.64
N ALA A 171 4.09 15.27 18.05
CA ALA A 171 4.19 13.83 18.22
C ALA A 171 4.42 13.44 19.69
N SER A 172 3.53 12.59 20.21
CA SER A 172 3.63 12.05 21.58
C SER A 172 4.60 10.88 21.69
N LYS A 173 4.85 10.19 20.57
CA LYS A 173 5.82 9.10 20.46
C LYS A 173 6.38 9.04 19.05
N ILE A 174 7.68 8.80 18.94
CA ILE A 174 8.40 8.57 17.69
C ILE A 174 9.30 7.35 17.90
N SER A 175 9.31 6.42 16.95
CA SER A 175 10.22 5.27 16.97
C SER A 175 10.73 4.96 15.56
N LEU A 176 12.03 4.68 15.45
CA LEU A 176 12.62 4.11 14.24
C LEU A 176 12.16 2.67 14.10
N ARG A 177 11.57 2.31 12.96
CA ARG A 177 11.10 0.95 12.70
C ARG A 177 12.29 0.00 12.54
N LEU A 178 12.42 -0.96 13.44
CA LEU A 178 13.47 -1.98 13.40
C LEU A 178 13.05 -3.17 12.53
N ALA A 179 14.01 -3.76 11.82
CA ALA A 179 13.79 -4.95 11.02
C ALA A 179 13.79 -6.19 11.91
N GLU A 180 12.99 -7.20 11.55
CA GLU A 180 12.98 -8.50 12.23
C GLU A 180 13.95 -9.49 11.56
N GLY A 181 14.05 -9.47 10.23
CA GLY A 181 14.88 -10.41 9.45
C GLY A 181 16.34 -9.98 9.24
N LYS A 182 16.78 -8.88 9.84
CA LYS A 182 18.17 -8.40 9.81
C LYS A 182 18.42 -7.42 10.97
N ASP A 183 19.69 -7.18 11.28
CA ASP A 183 20.05 -6.18 12.28
C ASP A 183 19.75 -4.74 11.81
N GLY A 184 19.34 -3.89 12.76
CA GLY A 184 19.11 -2.46 12.55
C GLY A 184 17.76 -2.09 11.91
N PRO A 185 17.62 -0.88 11.36
CA PRO A 185 16.34 -0.33 10.90
C PRO A 185 15.82 -0.97 9.61
N VAL A 186 14.50 -0.99 9.42
CA VAL A 186 13.89 -1.30 8.12
C VAL A 186 14.36 -0.28 7.08
N PHE A 187 14.71 -0.78 5.90
CA PHE A 187 14.86 0.04 4.69
C PHE A 187 13.62 -0.16 3.81
N THR A 188 13.04 0.94 3.32
CA THR A 188 12.06 0.87 2.24
C THR A 188 12.73 0.41 0.95
N GLU A 189 11.93 0.03 -0.05
CA GLU A 189 12.46 -0.29 -1.39
C GLU A 189 13.14 0.91 -2.07
N SER A 190 12.87 2.13 -1.58
CA SER A 190 13.53 3.36 -2.03
C SER A 190 14.83 3.64 -1.26
N GLY A 191 15.24 2.76 -0.34
CA GLY A 191 16.47 2.91 0.44
C GLY A 191 16.36 3.86 1.64
N ASN A 192 15.16 4.14 2.13
CA ASN A 192 14.90 5.09 3.20
C ASN A 192 14.54 4.40 4.53
N PHE A 193 14.64 5.12 5.64
CA PHE A 193 14.15 4.66 6.93
C PHE A 193 12.65 4.92 7.09
N ILE A 194 12.05 4.28 8.09
CA ILE A 194 10.67 4.56 8.50
C ILE A 194 10.65 4.97 9.97
N LEU A 195 10.08 6.14 10.25
CA LEU A 195 9.66 6.53 11.59
C LEU A 195 8.18 6.20 11.77
N ASP A 196 7.85 5.49 12.85
CA ASP A 196 6.48 5.31 13.32
C ASP A 196 6.16 6.38 14.36
N ILE A 197 5.16 7.22 14.07
CA ILE A 197 4.81 8.37 14.89
C ILE A 197 3.38 8.26 15.43
N HIS A 198 3.16 8.73 16.65
CA HIS A 198 1.83 8.88 17.24
C HIS A 198 1.58 10.33 17.59
N LEU A 199 0.38 10.82 17.28
CA LEU A 199 -0.11 12.14 17.67
C LEU A 199 -1.44 11.96 18.41
N SER A 200 -1.69 12.77 19.43
CA SER A 200 -2.99 12.79 20.13
C SER A 200 -4.12 13.29 19.22
N ASN A 201 -3.77 14.13 18.25
CA ASN A 201 -4.69 14.63 17.24
C ASN A 201 -4.05 14.68 15.86
N ILE A 202 -4.70 14.02 14.90
CA ILE A 202 -4.36 14.13 13.47
C ILE A 202 -5.23 15.24 12.90
N VAL A 203 -4.60 16.37 12.60
CA VAL A 203 -5.26 17.52 11.97
C VAL A 203 -5.29 17.35 10.44
N PRO A 204 -6.27 17.95 9.72
CA PRO A 204 -6.42 17.75 8.28
C PRO A 204 -5.19 18.16 7.45
N ASP A 205 -4.38 19.09 7.94
CA ASP A 205 -3.18 19.59 7.25
C ASP A 205 -1.88 18.85 7.65
N LEU A 206 -1.98 17.79 8.47
CA LEU A 206 -0.81 17.08 9.00
C LEU A 206 0.00 16.40 7.90
N GLU A 207 -0.66 15.82 6.89
CA GLU A 207 0.02 15.19 5.76
C GLU A 207 0.92 16.21 5.03
N GLN A 208 0.40 17.42 4.75
CA GLN A 208 1.17 18.46 4.06
C GLN A 208 2.31 18.99 4.94
N LYS A 209 2.06 19.15 6.25
CA LYS A 209 3.10 19.56 7.21
C LYS A 209 4.24 18.57 7.29
N LEU A 210 3.95 17.26 7.38
CA LEU A 210 4.97 16.21 7.34
C LEU A 210 5.74 16.25 6.04
N LYS A 211 5.03 16.36 4.91
CA LYS A 211 5.64 16.40 3.57
C LYS A 211 6.55 17.62 3.36
N ALA A 212 6.31 18.73 4.05
CA ALA A 212 7.11 19.95 3.97
C ALA A 212 8.46 19.86 4.71
N ILE A 213 8.65 18.88 5.60
CA ILE A 213 9.91 18.70 6.34
C ILE A 213 10.98 18.19 5.37
N THR A 214 12.11 18.91 5.28
CA THR A 214 13.24 18.47 4.45
C THR A 214 13.82 17.16 4.99
N GLY A 215 13.82 16.12 4.17
CA GLY A 215 14.23 14.77 4.56
C GLY A 215 13.06 13.80 4.76
N VAL A 216 11.82 14.28 4.83
CA VAL A 216 10.64 13.42 4.68
C VAL A 216 10.42 13.12 3.20
N ILE A 217 10.43 11.84 2.87
CA ILE A 217 10.15 11.35 1.51
C ILE A 217 8.65 11.23 1.31
N GLU A 218 7.95 10.60 2.25
CA GLU A 218 6.49 10.52 2.24
C GLU A 218 5.96 10.13 3.62
N SER A 219 4.66 10.33 3.85
CA SER A 219 3.95 9.83 5.03
C SER A 219 2.85 8.85 4.65
N GLY A 220 2.51 7.98 5.59
CA GLY A 220 1.41 7.04 5.49
C GLY A 220 0.03 7.66 5.67
N LEU A 221 -0.08 8.99 5.78
CA LEU A 221 -1.37 9.69 5.79
C LEU A 221 -1.85 9.92 4.36
N PHE A 222 -3.12 9.62 4.11
CA PHE A 222 -3.79 9.89 2.85
C PHE A 222 -5.08 10.65 3.19
N ILE A 223 -5.01 11.98 3.22
CA ILE A 223 -6.09 12.87 3.65
C ILE A 223 -6.67 13.61 2.44
N GLY A 224 -8.00 13.51 2.26
CA GLY A 224 -8.72 14.22 1.20
C GLY A 224 -8.44 13.71 -0.23
N TYR A 225 -8.14 12.41 -0.37
CA TYR A 225 -7.98 11.77 -1.68
C TYR A 225 -9.33 11.33 -2.22
N ASP A 226 -9.54 11.45 -3.53
CA ASP A 226 -10.72 10.93 -4.21
C ASP A 226 -10.62 9.41 -4.34
N ILE A 227 -11.25 8.70 -3.41
CA ILE A 227 -11.20 7.25 -3.31
C ILE A 227 -12.59 6.65 -3.08
N THR A 228 -12.76 5.40 -3.49
CA THR A 228 -13.91 4.57 -3.10
C THR A 228 -13.44 3.47 -2.16
N VAL A 229 -13.95 3.44 -0.93
CA VAL A 229 -13.68 2.35 0.00
C VAL A 229 -14.66 1.22 -0.28
N LEU A 230 -14.13 0.02 -0.52
CA LEU A 230 -14.91 -1.20 -0.69
C LEU A 230 -14.61 -2.16 0.46
N MET A 231 -15.68 -2.81 0.91
CA MET A 231 -15.66 -3.79 1.97
C MET A 231 -16.55 -4.94 1.57
N ALA A 232 -16.16 -6.15 1.97
CA ALA A 232 -17.02 -7.30 1.79
C ALA A 232 -18.31 -7.11 2.61
N ASN A 233 -19.40 -6.77 1.95
CA ASN A 233 -20.74 -6.86 2.53
C ASN A 233 -21.13 -8.34 2.62
N ARG A 234 -21.70 -8.74 3.76
CA ARG A 234 -22.26 -10.09 3.95
C ARG A 234 -23.50 -10.29 3.09
#